data_AF-B7GAH2-F1
#
_entry.id   AF-B7GAH2-F1
#
_cell.length_a   1.000
_cell.length_b   1.000
_cell.length_c   1.000
_cell.angle_alpha   90.00
_cell.angle_beta   90.00
_cell.angle_gamma   90.00
#
_symmetry.space_group_name_H-M   'P 1'
#
loop_
_entity.id
_entity.type
_entity.pdbx_description
1 polymer ?
#
loop_
_entity_poly.entity_id
_entity_poly.type
_entity_poly.pdbx_seq_one_letter_code
_entity_poly.pdbx_strand_id
1 'polypeptide(L)'
;MKRTRKIAVIGSSGGGTATLGHTDARALLHSIDEELRLLDATIWHAYYVSLDNGKGLDGANECVDNATVYTVQNDIHEEATDQEETRFHCRAFYRGVLKDVNKFCRLDNTLSQSILAGEIDGLICISCHVGIFSSVLLAAASKEIRVTGSGGTSLSQVANLYHIRLIGNAGGSVATTTFTRAVSYTSAFAAYWKLAYEPWKRCRQSGSSCTSVLNSCLPMFWGVCLLKQCLLFLHERFFENSSQCGSFIEASILVLEQMALPFSCCVTMATSHASGPAPVSSLNMAALIASTSCSRSILSGLLAGRLVSFATERLLYTLIFWNIPATMANLLISGGVGALIALLMLPVSPVLGIITASIRWTLAVSVGFPNLQVRIGAGCALGCFCCYGSKVGWYHSVILPLILIEMELGDASVLGAVDELTLVLVSAGICAANVLYSTLHSRQDHLSTADIDLCRRGFFLNIACGDFVEACYPLMENRLAVNVSGYLASGLSTAWLVASSSQTPKSLAYLPLPIAIGVSETNWVQMAVAACIAFGISFFGTLIDNWSWHSHKRD
;
A
#
# COMPACT_ATOMS: atom_id res chain seq x y z
N MET A 1 1.04 25.80 36.99
CA MET A 1 0.31 25.33 35.81
C MET A 1 1.07 25.75 34.57
N LYS A 2 1.45 24.82 33.69
CA LYS A 2 2.01 25.19 32.37
C LYS A 2 0.88 25.78 31.54
N ARG A 3 1.00 27.04 31.12
CA ARG A 3 0.06 27.66 30.17
C ARG A 3 0.25 27.01 28.80
N THR A 4 -0.81 26.41 28.26
CA THR A 4 -0.84 25.96 26.86
C THR A 4 -0.64 27.17 25.95
N ARG A 5 0.33 27.08 25.04
CA ARG A 5 0.63 28.20 24.13
C ARG A 5 -0.41 28.26 23.02
N LYS A 6 -0.85 29.46 22.68
CA LYS A 6 -1.89 29.72 21.70
C LYS A 6 -1.27 30.25 20.41
N ILE A 7 -1.51 29.58 19.29
CA ILE A 7 -0.94 29.94 17.99
C ILE A 7 -2.05 30.37 17.03
N ALA A 8 -1.80 31.42 16.26
CA ALA A 8 -2.66 31.82 15.15
C ALA A 8 -2.11 31.33 13.81
N VAL A 9 -3.00 30.98 12.88
CA VAL A 9 -2.65 30.61 11.51
C VAL A 9 -3.33 31.56 10.54
N ILE A 10 -2.57 32.19 9.64
CA ILE A 10 -3.12 32.96 8.52
C ILE A 10 -2.53 32.44 7.21
N GLY A 11 -3.34 32.37 6.17
CA GLY A 11 -2.81 31.91 4.90
C GLY A 11 -3.83 31.58 3.84
N SER A 12 -3.31 30.98 2.79
CA SER A 12 -4.09 30.61 1.62
C SER A 12 -3.53 29.35 0.94
N SER A 13 -4.31 28.75 0.03
CA SER A 13 -3.88 27.64 -0.81
C SER A 13 -2.97 28.05 -2.00
N GLY A 14 -2.51 29.30 -2.05
CA GLY A 14 -1.59 29.82 -3.10
C GLY A 14 -0.11 29.53 -2.84
N GLY A 15 0.75 29.95 -3.77
CA GLY A 15 2.21 29.97 -3.63
C GLY A 15 2.91 28.68 -4.04
N GLY A 16 3.06 28.47 -5.35
CA GLY A 16 3.88 27.45 -5.99
C GLY A 16 3.04 26.33 -6.60
N THR A 17 2.99 26.28 -7.93
CA THR A 17 2.44 25.22 -8.80
C THR A 17 2.09 23.92 -8.06
N ALA A 18 0.81 23.79 -7.72
CA ALA A 18 0.05 22.58 -7.40
C ALA A 18 0.89 21.32 -7.16
N THR A 19 1.43 21.12 -5.95
CA THR A 19 2.10 19.85 -5.62
C THR A 19 1.81 19.41 -4.18
N LEU A 20 0.75 18.59 -4.05
CA LEU A 20 0.42 17.70 -2.92
C LEU A 20 0.29 18.37 -1.53
N GLY A 21 -0.94 18.74 -1.15
CA GLY A 21 -1.30 19.04 0.26
C GLY A 21 -1.87 20.42 0.58
N HIS A 22 -2.19 21.27 -0.42
CA HIS A 22 -2.72 22.63 -0.19
C HIS A 22 -4.23 22.75 -0.40
N THR A 23 -4.83 21.74 -1.03
CA THR A 23 -6.24 21.75 -1.43
C THR A 23 -7.16 21.38 -0.27
N ASP A 24 -6.71 20.47 0.59
CA ASP A 24 -7.42 20.09 1.81
C ASP A 24 -6.98 20.96 3.00
N ALA A 25 -7.67 22.09 3.16
CA ALA A 25 -7.50 23.01 4.27
C ALA A 25 -7.71 22.35 5.65
N ARG A 26 -8.62 21.36 5.75
CA ARG A 26 -8.92 20.69 7.01
C ARG A 26 -7.78 19.78 7.41
N ALA A 27 -7.29 18.96 6.49
CA ALA A 27 -6.13 18.11 6.73
C ALA A 27 -4.91 18.94 7.12
N LEU A 28 -4.67 20.08 6.45
CA LEU A 28 -3.57 20.98 6.78
C LEU A 28 -3.64 21.52 8.21
N LEU A 29 -4.77 22.12 8.58
CA LEU A 29 -4.95 22.70 9.91
C LEU A 29 -4.94 21.63 11.01
N HIS A 30 -5.52 20.45 10.75
CA HIS A 30 -5.51 19.33 11.70
C HIS A 30 -4.08 18.85 11.97
N SER A 31 -3.29 18.58 10.92
CA SER A 31 -1.91 18.13 11.11
C SER A 31 -1.04 19.16 11.83
N ILE A 32 -1.27 20.47 11.60
CA ILE A 32 -0.58 21.53 12.35
C ILE A 32 -0.96 21.47 13.83
N ASP A 33 -2.26 21.37 14.16
CA ASP A 33 -2.69 21.31 15.57
C ASP A 33 -2.14 20.07 16.29
N GLU A 34 -2.17 18.91 15.64
CA GLU A 34 -1.63 17.67 16.20
C GLU A 34 -0.14 17.76 16.55
N GLU A 35 0.66 18.36 15.66
CA GLU A 35 2.10 18.53 15.92
C GLU A 35 2.35 19.58 17.01
N LEU A 36 1.59 20.67 17.02
CA LEU A 36 1.68 21.68 18.07
C LEU A 36 1.33 21.14 19.45
N ARG A 37 0.37 20.18 19.55
CA ARG A 37 0.01 19.54 20.81
C ARG A 37 1.18 18.80 21.45
N LEU A 38 2.14 18.29 20.65
CA LEU A 38 3.37 17.67 21.16
C LEU A 38 4.29 18.68 21.90
N LEU A 39 4.05 19.98 21.74
CA LEU A 39 4.77 21.08 22.38
C LEU A 39 3.97 21.80 23.47
N ASP A 40 2.87 21.22 23.97
CA ASP A 40 1.90 21.91 24.84
C ASP A 40 1.37 23.21 24.18
N ALA A 41 1.16 23.20 22.85
CA ALA A 41 0.63 24.32 22.06
C ALA A 41 -0.59 23.89 21.23
N THR A 42 -1.46 24.84 20.87
CA THR A 42 -2.68 24.58 20.08
C THR A 42 -2.99 25.74 19.14
N ILE A 43 -3.72 25.48 18.06
CA ILE A 43 -4.23 26.55 17.21
C ILE A 43 -5.43 27.19 17.91
N TRP A 44 -5.34 28.49 18.19
CA TRP A 44 -6.40 29.26 18.82
C TRP A 44 -7.32 29.91 17.80
N HIS A 45 -6.74 30.49 16.75
CA HIS A 45 -7.47 31.06 15.62
C HIS A 45 -6.79 30.74 14.30
N ALA A 46 -7.60 30.50 13.27
CA ALA A 46 -7.11 30.26 11.92
C ALA A 46 -7.97 31.03 10.90
N TYR A 47 -7.30 31.67 9.94
CA TYR A 47 -7.90 32.13 8.70
C TYR A 47 -7.12 31.55 7.53
N TYR A 48 -7.63 30.44 6.99
CA TYR A 48 -7.05 29.79 5.84
C TYR A 48 -8.04 29.80 4.66
N VAL A 49 -7.64 30.45 3.56
CA VAL A 49 -8.49 30.57 2.36
C VAL A 49 -8.14 29.47 1.35
N SER A 50 -9.12 28.67 0.95
CA SER A 50 -8.97 27.67 -0.12
C SER A 50 -10.08 27.79 -1.16
N LEU A 51 -9.78 27.47 -2.42
CA LEU A 51 -10.78 27.43 -3.49
C LEU A 51 -11.60 26.15 -3.42
N ASP A 52 -12.90 26.26 -3.67
CA ASP A 52 -13.84 25.13 -3.57
C ASP A 52 -13.59 24.04 -4.63
N ASN A 53 -12.97 24.41 -5.75
CA ASN A 53 -12.66 23.52 -6.87
C ASN A 53 -11.31 22.80 -6.72
N GLY A 54 -10.61 22.96 -5.58
CA GLY A 54 -9.30 22.36 -5.34
C GLY A 54 -8.19 22.91 -6.23
N LYS A 55 -8.41 24.02 -6.96
CA LYS A 55 -7.32 24.73 -7.63
C LYS A 55 -6.50 25.52 -6.60
N GLY A 56 -5.20 25.70 -6.89
CA GLY A 56 -4.37 26.64 -6.16
C GLY A 56 -4.70 28.08 -6.53
N LEU A 57 -4.44 29.04 -5.62
CA LEU A 57 -4.76 30.46 -5.85
C LEU A 57 -3.87 31.16 -6.89
N ASP A 58 -2.77 30.54 -7.33
CA ASP A 58 -1.81 31.13 -8.28
C ASP A 58 -2.40 31.39 -9.69
N GLY A 59 -3.53 30.75 -10.02
CA GLY A 59 -4.24 30.93 -11.28
C GLY A 59 -5.73 31.30 -11.09
N ALA A 60 -6.10 31.79 -9.91
CA ALA A 60 -7.49 32.08 -9.57
C ALA A 60 -7.97 33.40 -10.19
N ASN A 61 -9.23 33.41 -10.63
CA ASN A 61 -9.92 34.61 -11.04
C ASN A 61 -10.82 35.11 -9.89
N GLU A 62 -10.46 36.25 -9.30
CA GLU A 62 -11.16 36.83 -8.15
C GLU A 62 -12.67 37.05 -8.36
N CYS A 63 -13.11 37.23 -9.60
CA CYS A 63 -14.52 37.52 -9.93
C CYS A 63 -15.35 36.26 -10.22
N VAL A 64 -14.72 35.11 -10.42
CA VAL A 64 -15.39 33.89 -10.91
C VAL A 64 -15.20 32.71 -9.96
N ASP A 65 -14.01 32.56 -9.38
CA ASP A 65 -13.71 31.43 -8.52
C ASP A 65 -14.33 31.61 -7.13
N ASN A 66 -14.99 30.56 -6.65
CA ASN A 66 -15.52 30.49 -5.30
C ASN A 66 -14.45 29.99 -4.33
N ALA A 67 -14.39 30.62 -3.16
CA ALA A 67 -13.47 30.31 -2.09
C ALA A 67 -14.20 30.17 -0.75
N THR A 68 -13.57 29.42 0.15
CA THR A 68 -14.02 29.22 1.52
C THR A 68 -12.91 29.62 2.49
N VAL A 69 -13.27 30.42 3.50
CA VAL A 69 -12.44 30.71 4.67
C VAL A 69 -12.67 29.61 5.70
N TYR A 70 -11.61 28.90 6.06
CA TYR A 70 -11.61 27.92 7.13
C TYR A 70 -11.09 28.55 8.43
N THR A 71 -11.77 28.24 9.52
CA THR A 71 -11.39 28.63 10.87
C THR A 71 -11.47 27.45 11.83
N VAL A 72 -10.91 27.61 13.02
CA VAL A 72 -10.92 26.58 14.07
C VAL A 72 -11.77 27.06 15.24
N GLN A 73 -12.50 26.13 15.84
CA GLN A 73 -13.22 26.35 17.09
C GLN A 73 -12.70 25.34 18.11
N ASN A 74 -12.22 25.85 19.23
CA ASN A 74 -11.88 25.03 20.39
C ASN A 74 -13.09 25.06 21.32
N ASP A 75 -13.98 24.07 21.20
CA ASP A 75 -15.07 23.95 22.16
C ASP A 75 -14.48 23.51 23.51
N ILE A 76 -14.53 24.44 24.47
CA ILE A 76 -14.33 24.13 25.88
C ILE A 76 -15.68 23.63 26.36
N HIS A 77 -15.90 22.31 26.41
CA HIS A 77 -16.98 21.79 27.23
C HIS A 77 -16.56 21.96 28.70
N GLU A 78 -17.18 22.94 29.37
CA GLU A 78 -17.06 23.14 30.83
C GLU A 78 -17.69 21.98 31.64
N GLU A 79 -18.30 21.01 30.96
CA GLU A 79 -18.83 19.78 31.57
C GLU A 79 -18.46 18.56 30.70
N ALA A 80 -17.23 18.06 30.82
CA ALA A 80 -16.83 16.79 30.21
C ALA A 80 -16.30 15.85 31.29
N THR A 81 -17.08 14.80 31.57
CA THR A 81 -16.67 13.60 32.31
C THR A 81 -15.46 12.96 31.64
N ASP A 82 -14.30 13.00 32.30
CA ASP A 82 -13.04 12.21 32.24
C ASP A 82 -12.59 11.42 30.98
N GLN A 83 -13.24 11.43 29.82
CA GLN A 83 -12.82 10.65 28.64
C GLN A 83 -13.10 11.27 27.26
N GLU A 84 -13.47 12.55 27.15
CA GLU A 84 -13.55 13.22 25.84
C GLU A 84 -12.38 14.21 25.65
N GLU A 85 -11.35 13.75 24.93
CA GLU A 85 -10.28 14.62 24.42
C GLU A 85 -10.89 15.79 23.63
N THR A 86 -10.37 17.00 23.87
CA THR A 86 -10.70 18.22 23.13
C THR A 86 -10.57 17.99 21.61
N ARG A 87 -11.72 17.82 20.94
CA ARG A 87 -11.78 17.61 19.49
C ARG A 87 -11.49 18.92 18.77
N PHE A 88 -10.39 18.97 18.03
CA PHE A 88 -10.08 20.05 17.11
C PHE A 88 -11.13 20.06 15.97
N HIS A 89 -11.97 21.09 15.93
CA HIS A 89 -12.98 21.24 14.87
C HIS A 89 -12.62 22.38 13.90
N CYS A 90 -12.24 21.99 12.67
CA CYS A 90 -12.08 22.91 11.54
C CYS A 90 -13.40 23.11 10.82
N ARG A 91 -13.92 24.36 10.79
CA ARG A 91 -15.21 24.72 10.19
C ARG A 91 -15.05 25.72 9.05
N ALA A 92 -15.93 25.62 8.06
CA ALA A 92 -16.07 26.65 7.03
C ALA A 92 -16.78 27.86 7.65
N PHE A 93 -16.11 29.01 7.69
CA PHE A 93 -16.59 30.21 8.35
C PHE A 93 -17.34 31.14 7.40
N TYR A 94 -16.77 31.35 6.21
CA TYR A 94 -17.37 32.19 5.17
C TYR A 94 -17.08 31.59 3.81
N ARG A 95 -18.09 31.58 2.93
CA ARG A 95 -18.01 31.01 1.58
C ARG A 95 -18.63 31.98 0.58
N GLY A 96 -17.95 32.21 -0.53
CA GLY A 96 -18.42 33.13 -1.57
C GLY A 96 -17.42 33.27 -2.71
N VAL A 97 -17.63 34.28 -3.55
CA VAL A 97 -16.68 34.62 -4.61
C VAL A 97 -15.38 35.11 -3.97
N LEU A 98 -14.22 34.76 -4.55
CA LEU A 98 -12.91 35.07 -3.98
C LEU A 98 -12.73 36.55 -3.64
N LYS A 99 -13.26 37.47 -4.47
CA LYS A 99 -13.26 38.92 -4.18
C LYS A 99 -13.98 39.28 -2.88
N ASP A 100 -15.13 38.66 -2.61
CA ASP A 100 -15.92 38.91 -1.39
C ASP A 100 -15.25 38.28 -0.18
N VAL A 101 -14.67 37.10 -0.35
CA VAL A 101 -13.85 36.42 0.67
C VAL A 101 -12.63 37.26 1.06
N ASN A 102 -11.90 37.81 0.07
CA ASN A 102 -10.77 38.70 0.31
C ASN A 102 -11.19 39.99 1.04
N LYS A 103 -12.38 40.53 0.71
CA LYS A 103 -12.94 41.70 1.40
C LYS A 103 -13.33 41.36 2.85
N PHE A 104 -13.91 40.20 3.08
CA PHE A 104 -14.25 39.71 4.42
C PHE A 104 -13.00 39.62 5.30
N CYS A 105 -11.95 38.92 4.84
CA CYS A 105 -10.70 38.78 5.60
C CYS A 105 -9.99 40.12 5.89
N ARG A 106 -10.16 41.14 5.02
CA ARG A 106 -9.62 42.50 5.27
C ARG A 106 -10.36 43.26 6.36
N LEU A 107 -11.67 43.06 6.47
CA LEU A 107 -12.54 43.81 7.39
C LEU A 107 -12.59 43.17 8.78
N ASP A 108 -12.42 41.86 8.86
CA ASP A 108 -12.42 41.12 10.11
C ASP A 108 -11.13 41.40 10.91
N ASN A 109 -11.29 42.03 12.07
CA ASN A 109 -10.20 42.41 12.98
C ASN A 109 -10.17 41.59 14.27
N THR A 110 -10.96 40.52 14.37
CA THR A 110 -11.00 39.68 15.58
C THR A 110 -9.61 39.11 15.91
N LEU A 111 -8.92 38.55 14.92
CA LEU A 111 -7.59 37.95 15.11
C LEU A 111 -6.51 38.99 15.46
N SER A 112 -6.57 40.20 14.88
CA SER A 112 -5.63 41.28 15.22
C SER A 112 -5.89 41.83 16.63
N GLN A 113 -7.15 41.89 17.08
CA GLN A 113 -7.52 42.25 18.45
C GLN A 113 -7.01 41.22 19.47
N SER A 114 -7.17 39.92 19.22
CA SER A 114 -6.62 38.87 20.10
C SER A 114 -5.10 38.90 20.21
N ILE A 115 -4.39 39.24 19.13
CA ILE A 115 -2.94 39.46 19.19
C ILE A 115 -2.62 40.65 20.09
N LEU A 116 -3.30 41.79 19.93
CA LEU A 116 -3.08 42.98 20.74
C LEU A 116 -3.45 42.77 22.22
N ALA A 117 -4.42 41.89 22.50
CA ALA A 117 -4.79 41.47 23.84
C ALA A 117 -3.74 40.54 24.51
N GLY A 118 -2.74 40.04 23.76
CA GLY A 118 -1.72 39.13 24.28
C GLY A 118 -2.19 37.69 24.46
N GLU A 119 -3.27 37.32 23.77
CA GLU A 119 -3.84 35.97 23.82
C GLU A 119 -3.08 34.98 22.93
N ILE A 120 -2.32 35.47 21.95
CA ILE A 120 -1.60 34.66 20.96
C ILE A 120 -0.09 34.78 21.20
N ASP A 121 0.58 33.63 21.27
CA ASP A 121 2.01 33.48 21.58
C ASP A 121 2.88 33.27 20.32
N GLY A 122 2.27 32.98 19.16
CA GLY A 122 2.96 32.70 17.89
C GLY A 122 2.04 32.81 16.69
N LEU A 123 2.61 33.08 15.50
CA LEU A 123 1.86 33.20 14.25
C LEU A 123 2.48 32.34 13.14
N ILE A 124 1.65 31.58 12.43
CA ILE A 124 2.02 30.79 11.25
C ILE A 124 1.44 31.45 10.00
N CYS A 125 2.29 31.82 9.04
CA CYS A 125 1.93 32.46 7.79
C CYS A 125 2.12 31.48 6.60
N ILE A 126 1.03 31.01 5.99
CA ILE A 126 1.08 30.04 4.88
C ILE A 126 0.67 30.73 3.58
N SER A 127 1.64 31.09 2.73
CA SER A 127 1.37 31.77 1.45
C SER A 127 0.41 32.97 1.63
N CYS A 128 0.73 33.79 2.64
CA CYS A 128 -0.13 34.85 3.12
C CYS A 128 -0.04 36.10 2.22
N HIS A 129 -1.17 36.59 1.72
CA HIS A 129 -1.20 37.85 0.99
C HIS A 129 -1.13 39.04 1.95
N VAL A 130 -0.05 39.80 1.88
CA VAL A 130 0.29 40.86 2.83
C VAL A 130 -0.78 41.95 2.92
N GLY A 131 -1.36 42.34 1.79
CA GLY A 131 -2.42 43.36 1.75
C GLY A 131 -3.78 42.90 2.28
N ILE A 132 -4.01 41.60 2.48
CA ILE A 132 -5.28 41.10 3.05
C ILE A 132 -5.19 41.08 4.57
N PHE A 133 -4.07 40.59 5.12
CA PHE A 133 -3.87 40.41 6.55
C PHE A 133 -3.03 41.52 7.20
N SER A 134 -3.06 42.74 6.64
CA SER A 134 -2.20 43.84 7.09
C SER A 134 -2.43 44.22 8.57
N SER A 135 -3.67 44.20 9.05
CA SER A 135 -4.01 44.50 10.46
C SER A 135 -3.43 43.46 11.42
N VAL A 136 -3.48 42.18 11.04
CA VAL A 136 -2.89 41.06 11.80
C VAL A 136 -1.36 41.18 11.85
N LEU A 137 -0.73 41.49 10.72
CA LEU A 137 0.72 41.65 10.63
C LEU A 137 1.21 42.86 11.45
N LEU A 138 0.49 43.99 11.41
CA LEU A 138 0.78 45.15 12.27
C LEU A 138 0.66 44.82 13.76
N ALA A 139 -0.38 44.06 14.14
CA ALA A 139 -0.56 43.60 15.51
C ALA A 139 0.58 42.67 15.95
N ALA A 140 0.99 41.73 15.09
CA ALA A 140 2.11 40.83 15.35
C ALA A 140 3.44 41.58 15.51
N ALA A 141 3.67 42.60 14.67
CA ALA A 141 4.86 43.45 14.75
C ALA A 141 4.90 44.27 16.04
N SER A 142 3.77 44.89 16.43
CA SER A 142 3.71 45.72 17.65
C SER A 142 3.87 44.93 18.94
N LYS A 143 3.47 43.64 18.94
CA LYS A 143 3.64 42.70 20.06
C LYS A 143 4.89 41.84 19.96
N GLU A 144 5.72 42.05 18.94
CA GLU A 144 6.94 41.30 18.67
C GLU A 144 6.73 39.76 18.61
N ILE A 145 5.56 39.32 18.15
CA ILE A 145 5.24 37.89 18.01
C ILE A 145 6.12 37.29 16.91
N ARG A 146 6.62 36.08 17.17
CA ARG A 146 7.43 35.36 16.19
C ARG A 146 6.56 34.69 15.13
N VAL A 147 7.04 34.79 13.89
CA VAL A 147 6.35 34.27 12.72
C VAL A 147 7.14 33.13 12.10
N THR A 148 6.48 32.02 11.82
CA THR A 148 7.01 30.94 10.96
C THR A 148 6.04 30.69 9.81
N GLY A 149 6.39 29.89 8.81
CA GLY A 149 5.48 29.68 7.69
C GLY A 149 6.09 29.18 6.39
N SER A 150 5.28 29.19 5.33
CA SER A 150 5.69 28.89 3.95
C SER A 150 5.27 29.99 2.96
N GLY A 151 5.84 29.97 1.75
CA GLY A 151 5.64 31.01 0.72
C GLY A 151 6.73 32.07 0.78
N GLY A 152 7.86 31.81 0.11
CA GLY A 152 9.08 32.63 0.21
C GLY A 152 8.85 34.11 -0.13
N THR A 153 8.08 34.40 -1.17
CA THR A 153 7.74 35.78 -1.58
C THR A 153 6.84 36.47 -0.55
N SER A 154 5.83 35.78 -0.03
CA SER A 154 4.95 36.36 0.99
C SER A 154 5.69 36.61 2.30
N LEU A 155 6.52 35.67 2.76
CA LEU A 155 7.23 35.82 4.03
C LEU A 155 8.32 36.90 3.97
N SER A 156 8.99 37.06 2.83
CA SER A 156 9.95 38.15 2.63
C SER A 156 9.26 39.52 2.64
N GLN A 157 8.09 39.64 2.01
CA GLN A 157 7.30 40.86 2.08
C GLN A 157 6.81 41.15 3.50
N VAL A 158 6.34 40.13 4.24
CA VAL A 158 5.95 40.26 5.66
C VAL A 158 7.11 40.77 6.52
N ALA A 159 8.29 40.17 6.37
CA ALA A 159 9.48 40.56 7.13
C ALA A 159 9.97 41.98 6.77
N ASN A 160 9.96 42.35 5.48
CA ASN A 160 10.48 43.64 5.03
C ASN A 160 9.53 44.81 5.33
N LEU A 161 8.21 44.63 5.12
CA LEU A 161 7.25 45.72 5.27
C LEU A 161 6.85 45.99 6.72
N TYR A 162 6.81 44.96 7.56
CA TYR A 162 6.35 45.06 8.95
C TYR A 162 7.47 44.81 9.97
N HIS A 163 8.71 44.61 9.53
CA HIS A 163 9.88 44.33 10.38
C HIS A 163 9.69 43.14 11.34
N ILE A 164 8.87 42.16 10.92
CA ILE A 164 8.58 40.96 11.70
C ILE A 164 9.76 40.00 11.66
N ARG A 165 10.11 39.44 12.83
CA ARG A 165 11.17 38.43 12.93
C ARG A 165 10.64 37.04 12.62
N LEU A 166 11.13 36.48 11.52
CA LEU A 166 10.88 35.09 11.14
C LEU A 166 11.70 34.12 11.99
N ILE A 167 11.12 32.98 12.34
CA ILE A 167 11.78 31.89 13.09
C ILE A 167 11.70 30.57 12.33
N GLY A 168 12.73 29.74 12.55
CA GLY A 168 12.94 28.50 11.81
C GLY A 168 13.05 28.74 10.31
N ASN A 169 12.75 27.69 9.53
CA ASN A 169 12.88 27.78 8.09
C ASN A 169 11.59 28.27 7.44
N ALA A 170 11.46 29.58 7.40
CA ALA A 170 10.39 30.29 6.70
C ALA A 170 10.57 30.13 5.16
N GLY A 171 10.18 29.00 4.57
CA GLY A 171 10.31 28.76 3.13
C GLY A 171 10.14 27.31 2.65
N GLY A 172 9.67 27.15 1.41
CA GLY A 172 9.42 25.88 0.74
C GLY A 172 7.99 25.80 0.18
N SER A 173 7.84 25.99 -1.13
CA SER A 173 6.54 25.97 -1.83
C SER A 173 6.32 24.70 -2.64
N VAL A 174 7.39 24.13 -3.23
CA VAL A 174 7.29 23.05 -4.21
C VAL A 174 7.50 21.69 -3.55
N ALA A 175 6.64 20.72 -3.90
CA ALA A 175 6.71 19.32 -3.48
C ALA A 175 6.78 19.14 -1.95
N THR A 176 5.92 19.83 -1.18
CA THR A 176 5.89 19.79 0.30
C THR A 176 4.53 19.33 0.82
N THR A 177 4.50 18.31 1.68
CA THR A 177 3.24 17.83 2.25
C THR A 177 2.79 18.64 3.47
N THR A 178 1.50 18.51 3.76
CA THR A 178 0.86 18.95 5.00
C THR A 178 1.65 18.57 6.26
N PHE A 179 2.05 17.31 6.37
CA PHE A 179 2.75 16.81 7.54
C PHE A 179 4.15 17.44 7.69
N THR A 180 4.95 17.46 6.61
CA THR A 180 6.31 18.04 6.65
C THR A 180 6.26 19.53 7.01
N ARG A 181 5.23 20.24 6.57
CA ARG A 181 4.98 21.65 6.97
C ARG A 181 4.66 21.76 8.46
N ALA A 182 3.72 20.96 8.98
CA ALA A 182 3.35 20.96 10.39
C ALA A 182 4.56 20.74 11.32
N VAL A 183 5.38 19.74 11.03
CA VAL A 183 6.61 19.48 11.80
C VAL A 183 7.61 20.61 11.67
N SER A 184 7.77 21.20 10.48
CA SER A 184 8.68 22.33 10.28
C SER A 184 8.26 23.57 11.07
N TYR A 185 6.97 23.87 11.18
CA TYR A 185 6.48 25.00 11.98
C TYR A 185 6.64 24.73 13.47
N THR A 186 6.29 23.51 13.90
CA THR A 186 6.40 23.06 15.29
C THR A 186 7.85 23.05 15.75
N SER A 187 8.78 22.53 14.93
CA SER A 187 10.21 22.55 15.25
C SER A 187 10.78 23.97 15.35
N ALA A 188 10.32 24.90 14.52
CA ALA A 188 10.70 26.31 14.61
C ALA A 188 10.31 26.92 15.96
N PHE A 189 9.08 26.65 16.41
CA PHE A 189 8.60 27.09 17.72
C PHE A 189 9.32 26.38 18.88
N ALA A 190 9.56 25.07 18.77
CA ALA A 190 10.33 24.31 19.75
C ALA A 190 11.72 24.93 19.99
N ALA A 191 12.43 25.20 18.90
CA ALA A 191 13.76 25.81 18.94
C ALA A 191 13.72 27.21 19.58
N TYR A 192 12.73 28.03 19.21
CA TYR A 192 12.57 29.37 19.76
C TYR A 192 12.22 29.35 21.26
N TRP A 193 11.29 28.49 21.67
CA TRP A 193 10.87 28.36 23.06
C TRP A 193 11.79 27.47 23.91
N LYS A 194 12.86 26.92 23.32
CA LYS A 194 13.81 26.00 23.96
C LYS A 194 13.12 24.79 24.59
N LEU A 195 12.14 24.24 23.88
CA LEU A 195 11.39 23.05 24.30
C LEU A 195 11.98 21.80 23.63
N ALA A 196 11.93 20.67 24.34
CA ALA A 196 12.23 19.38 23.73
C ALA A 196 11.07 19.00 22.79
N TYR A 197 11.40 18.75 21.52
CA TYR A 197 10.46 18.29 20.52
C TYR A 197 11.06 17.07 19.82
N GLU A 198 10.39 15.94 19.98
CA GLU A 198 10.83 14.63 19.49
C GLU A 198 9.74 14.00 18.61
N PRO A 199 9.62 14.45 17.35
CA PRO A 199 8.55 13.99 16.46
C PRO A 199 8.58 12.47 16.18
N TRP A 200 9.71 11.78 16.45
CA TRP A 200 9.87 10.33 16.25
C TRP A 200 9.18 9.44 17.28
N LYS A 201 8.78 9.97 18.45
CA LYS A 201 8.18 9.14 19.53
C LYS A 201 6.79 8.59 19.18
N ARG A 202 6.12 9.13 18.17
CA ARG A 202 4.81 8.66 17.66
C ARG A 202 4.92 7.35 16.86
N CYS A 203 6.12 6.98 16.41
CA CYS A 203 6.32 6.05 15.28
C CYS A 203 7.00 4.73 15.68
N ARG A 204 6.44 4.00 16.64
CA ARG A 204 6.81 2.60 16.90
C ARG A 204 5.60 1.68 16.73
N GLN A 205 5.02 1.67 15.54
CA GLN A 205 4.23 0.51 15.12
C GLN A 205 5.21 -0.61 14.76
N SER A 206 4.90 -1.84 15.20
CA SER A 206 5.71 -3.01 14.87
C SER A 206 5.74 -3.16 13.35
N GLY A 207 6.93 -3.04 12.74
CA GLY A 207 7.09 -3.19 11.30
C GLY A 207 6.52 -4.52 10.80
N SER A 208 5.91 -4.50 9.62
CA SER A 208 5.37 -5.70 8.98
C SER A 208 6.48 -6.70 8.65
N SER A 209 6.22 -8.01 8.79
CA SER A 209 7.20 -9.02 8.38
C SER A 209 7.45 -8.94 6.86
N CYS A 210 8.68 -9.22 6.43
CA CYS A 210 9.05 -9.31 5.01
C CYS A 210 8.13 -10.27 4.24
N THR A 211 7.73 -11.39 4.85
CA THR A 211 6.80 -12.36 4.27
C THR A 211 5.40 -11.78 4.07
N SER A 212 4.92 -10.97 5.03
CA SER A 212 3.62 -10.30 4.91
C SER A 212 3.62 -9.29 3.76
N VAL A 213 4.70 -8.53 3.60
CA VAL A 213 4.84 -7.56 2.51
C VAL A 213 4.90 -8.26 1.16
N LEU A 214 5.67 -9.36 1.07
CA LEU A 214 5.77 -10.14 -0.16
C LEU A 214 4.41 -10.71 -0.58
N ASN A 215 3.62 -11.22 0.37
CA ASN A 215 2.26 -11.70 0.09
C ASN A 215 1.35 -10.57 -0.43
N SER A 216 1.45 -9.36 0.12
CA SER A 216 0.70 -8.19 -0.38
C SER A 216 1.07 -7.80 -1.82
N CYS A 217 2.22 -8.27 -2.35
CA CYS A 217 2.61 -8.04 -3.73
C CYS A 217 1.95 -9.00 -4.72
N LEU A 218 1.21 -10.03 -4.27
CA LEU A 218 0.59 -11.06 -5.12
C LEU A 218 -0.15 -10.49 -6.35
N PRO A 219 -0.99 -9.43 -6.26
CA PRO A 219 -1.66 -8.87 -7.43
C PRO A 219 -0.71 -8.39 -8.53
N MET A 220 0.49 -7.91 -8.14
CA MET A 220 1.51 -7.50 -9.10
C MET A 220 2.18 -8.68 -9.79
N PHE A 221 2.45 -9.77 -9.06
CA PHE A 221 2.96 -11.02 -9.65
C PHE A 221 1.97 -11.60 -10.66
N TRP A 222 0.69 -11.64 -10.28
CA TRP A 222 -0.40 -12.04 -11.16
C TRP A 222 -0.48 -11.15 -12.41
N GLY A 223 -0.47 -9.83 -12.24
CA GLY A 223 -0.59 -8.88 -13.35
C GLY A 223 0.60 -8.91 -14.31
N VAL A 224 1.83 -9.00 -13.80
CA VAL A 224 3.05 -9.10 -14.62
C VAL A 224 3.06 -10.42 -15.39
N CYS A 225 2.67 -11.52 -14.76
CA CYS A 225 2.60 -12.82 -15.43
C CYS A 225 1.61 -12.82 -16.59
N LEU A 226 0.37 -12.36 -16.36
CA LEU A 226 -0.64 -12.30 -17.42
C LEU A 226 -0.27 -11.34 -18.54
N LEU A 227 0.29 -10.17 -18.21
CA LEU A 227 0.72 -9.21 -19.22
C LEU A 227 1.84 -9.79 -20.07
N LYS A 228 2.82 -10.45 -19.45
CA LYS A 228 3.91 -11.13 -20.16
C LYS A 228 3.35 -12.20 -21.11
N GLN A 229 2.44 -13.06 -20.63
CA GLN A 229 1.83 -14.10 -21.46
C GLN A 229 1.01 -13.54 -22.62
N CYS A 230 0.27 -12.46 -22.39
CA CYS A 230 -0.44 -11.77 -23.46
C CYS A 230 0.51 -11.19 -24.51
N LEU A 231 1.61 -10.57 -24.08
CA LEU A 231 2.63 -10.01 -24.98
C LEU A 231 3.35 -11.09 -25.79
N LEU A 232 3.70 -12.22 -25.18
CA LEU A 232 4.29 -13.38 -25.87
C LEU A 232 3.33 -13.92 -26.94
N PHE A 233 2.07 -14.14 -26.56
CA PHE A 233 1.03 -14.59 -27.50
C PHE A 233 0.85 -13.61 -28.68
N LEU A 234 0.79 -12.30 -28.41
CA LEU A 234 0.66 -11.28 -29.46
C LEU A 234 1.89 -11.25 -30.37
N HIS A 235 3.09 -11.36 -29.80
CA HIS A 235 4.34 -11.38 -30.55
C HIS A 235 4.38 -12.53 -31.54
N GLU A 236 4.18 -13.77 -31.06
CA GLU A 236 4.19 -14.97 -31.89
C GLU A 236 3.09 -14.95 -32.95
N ARG A 237 1.88 -14.47 -32.62
CA ARG A 237 0.73 -14.61 -33.52
C ARG A 237 0.65 -13.51 -34.60
N PHE A 238 1.08 -12.30 -34.28
CA PHE A 238 0.80 -11.13 -35.13
C PHE A 238 2.05 -10.36 -35.57
N PHE A 239 3.15 -10.42 -34.81
CA PHE A 239 4.25 -9.46 -34.98
C PHE A 239 5.61 -10.08 -35.26
N GLU A 240 5.72 -11.41 -35.29
CA GLU A 240 6.95 -12.16 -35.59
C GLU A 240 7.62 -11.68 -36.91
N ASN A 241 6.81 -11.31 -37.91
CA ASN A 241 7.29 -10.83 -39.21
C ASN A 241 7.48 -9.29 -39.29
N SER A 242 7.20 -8.54 -38.23
CA SER A 242 7.32 -7.08 -38.20
C SER A 242 8.54 -6.64 -37.38
N SER A 243 9.54 -6.06 -38.05
CA SER A 243 10.81 -5.70 -37.40
C SER A 243 10.69 -4.60 -36.33
N GLN A 244 9.79 -3.62 -36.54
CA GLN A 244 9.60 -2.50 -35.61
C GLN A 244 8.66 -2.85 -34.44
N CYS A 245 7.51 -3.48 -34.68
CA CYS A 245 6.57 -3.80 -33.61
C CYS A 245 7.04 -5.02 -32.78
N GLY A 246 7.69 -6.01 -33.40
CA GLY A 246 8.28 -7.15 -32.71
C GLY A 246 9.32 -6.71 -31.67
N SER A 247 10.24 -5.83 -32.06
CA SER A 247 11.30 -5.32 -31.17
C SER A 247 10.77 -4.48 -29.99
N PHE A 248 9.67 -3.75 -30.17
CA PHE A 248 9.01 -3.03 -29.05
C PHE A 248 8.39 -3.99 -28.03
N ILE A 249 7.78 -5.09 -28.49
CA ILE A 249 7.20 -6.09 -27.60
C ILE A 249 8.30 -6.83 -26.82
N GLU A 250 9.39 -7.22 -27.48
CA GLU A 250 10.56 -7.83 -26.82
C GLU A 250 11.15 -6.92 -25.75
N ALA A 251 11.32 -5.62 -26.06
CA ALA A 251 11.79 -4.64 -25.09
C ALA A 251 10.84 -4.51 -23.88
N SER A 252 9.53 -4.57 -24.12
CA SER A 252 8.52 -4.52 -23.05
C SER A 252 8.58 -5.76 -22.16
N ILE A 253 8.73 -6.96 -22.74
CA ILE A 253 8.92 -8.21 -21.99
C ILE A 253 10.18 -8.12 -21.15
N LEU A 254 11.29 -7.64 -21.71
CA LEU A 254 12.55 -7.48 -20.98
C LEU A 254 12.41 -6.52 -19.78
N VAL A 255 11.65 -5.43 -19.91
CA VAL A 255 11.35 -4.52 -18.80
C VAL A 255 10.51 -5.21 -17.71
N LEU A 256 9.51 -6.02 -18.10
CA LEU A 256 8.70 -6.78 -17.16
C LEU A 256 9.53 -7.79 -16.36
N GLU A 257 10.41 -8.54 -17.03
CA GLU A 257 11.26 -9.54 -16.39
C GLU A 257 12.31 -8.92 -15.46
N GLN A 258 12.87 -7.76 -15.85
CA GLN A 258 13.99 -7.17 -15.13
C GLN A 258 13.55 -6.25 -14.00
N MET A 259 12.46 -5.50 -14.17
CA MET A 259 12.20 -4.32 -13.35
C MET A 259 10.84 -4.35 -12.66
N ALA A 260 9.78 -4.88 -13.29
CA ALA A 260 8.42 -4.70 -12.81
C ALA A 260 8.19 -5.24 -11.38
N LEU A 261 8.62 -6.48 -11.11
CA LEU A 261 8.44 -7.10 -9.79
C LEU A 261 9.37 -6.53 -8.72
N PRO A 262 10.70 -6.38 -8.95
CA PRO A 262 11.57 -5.71 -7.98
C PRO A 262 11.13 -4.30 -7.61
N PHE A 263 10.61 -3.52 -8.58
CA PHE A 263 10.10 -2.17 -8.36
C PHE A 263 8.89 -2.19 -7.43
N SER A 264 7.93 -3.05 -7.75
CA SER A 264 6.69 -3.20 -6.98
C SER A 264 6.98 -3.64 -5.54
N CYS A 265 7.87 -4.62 -5.37
CA CYS A 265 8.32 -5.07 -4.05
C CYS A 265 9.03 -3.97 -3.27
N CYS A 266 9.88 -3.16 -3.93
CA CYS A 266 10.58 -2.04 -3.29
C CYS A 266 9.60 -0.98 -2.77
N VAL A 267 8.65 -0.55 -3.60
CA VAL A 267 7.64 0.45 -3.22
C VAL A 267 6.73 -0.07 -2.12
N THR A 268 6.24 -1.31 -2.25
CA THR A 268 5.36 -1.93 -1.24
C THR A 268 6.09 -2.12 0.08
N MET A 269 7.36 -2.51 0.05
CA MET A 269 8.17 -2.66 1.26
C MET A 269 8.48 -1.32 1.92
N ALA A 270 8.83 -0.30 1.13
CA ALA A 270 9.09 1.03 1.66
C ALA A 270 7.84 1.58 2.37
N THR A 271 6.68 1.52 1.70
CA THR A 271 5.40 2.01 2.23
C THR A 271 4.89 1.20 3.43
N SER A 272 4.99 -0.12 3.40
CA SER A 272 4.57 -0.99 4.51
C SER A 272 5.42 -0.84 5.77
N HIS A 273 6.64 -0.30 5.62
CA HIS A 273 7.54 0.02 6.73
C HIS A 273 7.61 1.52 7.04
N ALA A 274 6.87 2.35 6.33
CA ALA A 274 6.78 3.78 6.59
C ALA A 274 6.05 4.00 7.90
N SER A 275 6.80 3.97 9.00
CA SER A 275 6.29 4.32 10.32
C SER A 275 6.34 5.81 10.56
N GLY A 276 7.22 6.50 9.81
CA GLY A 276 7.61 7.87 10.06
C GLY A 276 6.83 8.94 9.29
N PRO A 277 7.16 10.21 9.57
CA PRO A 277 6.54 11.42 9.00
C PRO A 277 6.75 11.66 7.50
N ALA A 278 7.57 10.82 6.86
CA ALA A 278 7.96 11.05 5.49
C ALA A 278 6.73 10.95 4.57
N PRO A 279 6.56 11.88 3.62
CA PRO A 279 5.50 11.79 2.63
C PRO A 279 5.52 10.45 1.90
N VAL A 280 4.35 9.79 1.80
CA VAL A 280 4.20 8.57 1.00
C VAL A 280 4.65 8.81 -0.45
N SER A 281 4.37 10.00 -1.01
CA SER A 281 4.82 10.37 -2.36
C SER A 281 6.35 10.44 -2.49
N SER A 282 7.03 11.08 -1.54
CA SER A 282 8.50 11.20 -1.53
C SER A 282 9.15 9.83 -1.37
N LEU A 283 8.56 8.99 -0.51
CA LEU A 283 8.99 7.63 -0.28
C LEU A 283 8.83 6.74 -1.52
N ASN A 284 7.70 6.83 -2.22
CA ASN A 284 7.47 6.11 -3.47
C ASN A 284 8.49 6.49 -4.54
N MET A 285 8.78 7.80 -4.68
CA MET A 285 9.79 8.27 -5.63
C MET A 285 11.19 7.75 -5.26
N ALA A 286 11.57 7.79 -3.98
CA ALA A 286 12.84 7.23 -3.53
C ALA A 286 12.94 5.73 -3.80
N ALA A 287 11.87 4.97 -3.53
CA ALA A 287 11.81 3.54 -3.78
C ALA A 287 11.92 3.21 -5.27
N LEU A 288 11.26 3.97 -6.15
CA LEU A 288 11.33 3.80 -7.60
C LEU A 288 12.75 4.05 -8.14
N ILE A 289 13.44 5.08 -7.66
CA ILE A 289 14.82 5.35 -8.07
C ILE A 289 15.76 4.28 -7.50
N ALA A 290 15.58 3.89 -6.23
CA ALA A 290 16.39 2.86 -5.58
C ALA A 290 16.28 1.50 -6.30
N SER A 291 15.08 1.13 -6.75
CA SER A 291 14.84 -0.16 -7.39
C SER A 291 15.48 -0.30 -8.77
N THR A 292 15.96 0.79 -9.38
CA THR A 292 16.65 0.74 -10.69
C THR A 292 17.88 -0.17 -10.69
N SER A 293 18.50 -0.39 -9.52
CA SER A 293 19.65 -1.29 -9.36
C SER A 293 19.27 -2.72 -8.94
N CYS A 294 17.97 -2.99 -8.72
CA CYS A 294 17.43 -4.25 -8.23
C CYS A 294 17.04 -5.24 -9.35
N SER A 295 17.75 -5.20 -10.49
CA SER A 295 17.38 -5.98 -11.68
C SER A 295 17.23 -7.47 -11.39
N ARG A 296 16.10 -8.05 -11.80
CA ARG A 296 15.77 -9.48 -11.74
C ARG A 296 15.78 -10.10 -10.34
N SER A 297 15.73 -9.31 -9.26
CA SER A 297 15.68 -9.84 -7.89
C SER A 297 14.60 -9.18 -7.04
N ILE A 298 13.56 -9.94 -6.67
CA ILE A 298 12.51 -9.46 -5.74
C ILE A 298 13.07 -9.24 -4.34
N LEU A 299 14.08 -10.04 -3.94
CA LEU A 299 14.73 -9.93 -2.64
C LEU A 299 15.56 -8.65 -2.54
N SER A 300 16.23 -8.25 -3.64
CA SER A 300 16.91 -6.95 -3.70
C SER A 300 15.92 -5.78 -3.69
N GLY A 301 14.76 -5.91 -4.34
CA GLY A 301 13.67 -4.95 -4.24
C GLY A 301 13.18 -4.76 -2.80
N LEU A 302 12.89 -5.85 -2.09
CA LEU A 302 12.48 -5.82 -0.67
C LEU A 302 13.57 -5.17 0.22
N LEU A 303 14.83 -5.57 0.05
CA LEU A 303 15.93 -4.97 0.83
C LEU A 303 16.06 -3.46 0.55
N ALA A 304 16.03 -3.06 -0.73
CA ALA A 304 16.10 -1.66 -1.13
C ALA A 304 14.95 -0.84 -0.53
N GLY A 305 13.72 -1.34 -0.59
CA GLY A 305 12.55 -0.68 0.01
C GLY A 305 12.68 -0.51 1.51
N ARG A 306 13.21 -1.53 2.22
CA ARG A 306 13.48 -1.45 3.66
C ARG A 306 14.52 -0.39 4.00
N LEU A 307 15.58 -0.28 3.20
CA LEU A 307 16.64 0.71 3.35
C LEU A 307 16.14 2.13 3.04
N VAL A 308 15.32 2.30 2.00
CA VAL A 308 14.67 3.58 1.66
C VAL A 308 13.82 4.05 2.82
N SER A 309 12.89 3.22 3.30
CA SER A 309 12.04 3.54 4.47
C SER A 309 12.86 4.01 5.66
N PHE A 310 13.94 3.30 5.99
CA PHE A 310 14.84 3.63 7.09
C PHE A 310 15.61 4.94 6.89
N ALA A 311 16.19 5.15 5.70
CA ALA A 311 17.03 6.29 5.39
C ALA A 311 16.23 7.58 5.23
N THR A 312 15.09 7.52 4.54
CA THR A 312 14.17 8.63 4.31
C THR A 312 13.69 9.24 5.62
N GLU A 313 13.27 8.41 6.59
CA GLU A 313 12.80 8.89 7.89
C GLU A 313 13.91 9.64 8.65
N ARG A 314 15.09 9.03 8.76
CA ARG A 314 16.22 9.63 9.50
C ARG A 314 16.76 10.89 8.85
N LEU A 315 16.86 10.89 7.53
CA LEU A 315 17.32 12.05 6.79
C LEU A 315 16.34 13.21 6.94
N LEU A 316 15.02 12.96 6.84
CA LEU A 316 14.01 14.00 7.02
C LEU A 316 14.17 14.73 8.35
N TYR A 317 14.30 13.98 9.44
CA TYR A 317 14.52 14.59 10.76
C TYR A 317 15.81 15.41 10.82
N THR A 318 16.90 14.85 10.31
CA THR A 318 18.20 15.52 10.32
C THR A 318 18.14 16.85 9.56
N LEU A 319 17.45 16.88 8.42
CA LEU A 319 17.24 18.07 7.61
C LEU A 319 16.35 19.11 8.30
N ILE A 320 15.34 18.67 9.04
CA ILE A 320 14.50 19.56 9.86
C ILE A 320 15.35 20.19 10.98
N PHE A 321 16.17 19.40 11.68
CA PHE A 321 17.05 19.92 12.75
C PHE A 321 18.11 20.89 12.25
N TRP A 322 18.63 20.69 11.04
CA TRP A 322 19.55 21.61 10.41
C TRP A 322 18.87 22.84 9.80
N ASN A 323 17.55 22.99 9.95
CA ASN A 323 16.78 24.05 9.32
C ASN A 323 17.06 24.11 7.81
N ILE A 324 16.89 22.98 7.10
CA ILE A 324 16.95 22.91 5.62
C ILE A 324 15.55 23.15 5.03
N PRO A 325 15.40 23.95 3.94
CA PRO A 325 14.07 24.34 3.46
C PRO A 325 13.26 23.13 3.02
N ALA A 326 11.94 23.13 3.23
CA ALA A 326 11.10 21.95 3.03
C ALA A 326 11.17 21.39 1.60
N THR A 327 11.30 22.25 0.59
CA THR A 327 11.49 21.83 -0.81
C THR A 327 12.82 21.08 -1.00
N MET A 328 13.93 21.61 -0.46
CA MET A 328 15.23 20.94 -0.55
C MET A 328 15.22 19.63 0.26
N ALA A 329 14.51 19.60 1.40
CA ALA A 329 14.33 18.38 2.16
C ALA A 329 13.66 17.29 1.32
N ASN A 330 12.56 17.59 0.64
CA ASN A 330 11.88 16.61 -0.21
C ASN A 330 12.70 16.18 -1.43
N LEU A 331 13.50 17.06 -2.03
CA LEU A 331 14.42 16.66 -3.10
C LEU A 331 15.48 15.67 -2.61
N LEU A 332 16.09 15.94 -1.45
CA LEU A 332 17.09 15.06 -0.85
C LEU A 332 16.51 13.72 -0.41
N ILE A 333 15.31 13.73 0.18
CA ILE A 333 14.65 12.51 0.68
C ILE A 333 14.10 11.66 -0.47
N SER A 334 13.60 12.28 -1.53
CA SER A 334 13.02 11.56 -2.67
C SER A 334 14.11 11.13 -3.66
N GLY A 335 14.84 12.11 -4.22
CA GLY A 335 15.88 11.85 -5.23
C GLY A 335 17.19 11.40 -4.62
N GLY A 336 17.66 12.10 -3.59
CA GLY A 336 18.96 11.84 -2.96
C GLY A 336 19.05 10.46 -2.31
N VAL A 337 18.09 10.09 -1.47
CA VAL A 337 18.03 8.76 -0.83
C VAL A 337 17.86 7.69 -1.89
N GLY A 338 16.96 7.87 -2.86
CA GLY A 338 16.76 6.91 -3.94
C GLY A 338 18.05 6.62 -4.71
N ALA A 339 18.78 7.66 -5.12
CA ALA A 339 20.06 7.53 -5.82
C ALA A 339 21.15 6.87 -4.94
N LEU A 340 21.22 7.24 -3.66
CA LEU A 340 22.18 6.66 -2.73
C LEU A 340 21.93 5.15 -2.52
N ILE A 341 20.67 4.76 -2.31
CA ILE A 341 20.32 3.35 -2.11
C ILE A 341 20.50 2.56 -3.41
N ALA A 342 20.19 3.13 -4.58
CA ALA A 342 20.49 2.50 -5.87
C ALA A 342 22.00 2.14 -5.97
N LEU A 343 22.88 3.13 -5.71
CA LEU A 343 24.33 2.91 -5.73
C LEU A 343 24.79 1.84 -4.72
N LEU A 344 24.18 1.81 -3.53
CA LEU A 344 24.47 0.80 -2.52
C LEU A 344 24.01 -0.60 -2.94
N MET A 345 22.90 -0.70 -3.68
CA MET A 345 22.34 -1.96 -4.15
C MET A 345 23.05 -2.55 -5.37
N LEU A 346 23.79 -1.75 -6.14
CA LEU A 346 24.56 -2.24 -7.31
C LEU A 346 25.41 -3.51 -7.01
N PRO A 347 26.25 -3.55 -5.96
CA PRO A 347 27.02 -4.77 -5.64
C PRO A 347 26.20 -5.86 -4.92
N VAL A 348 25.11 -5.51 -4.25
CA VAL A 348 24.32 -6.45 -3.41
C VAL A 348 23.28 -7.21 -4.25
N SER A 349 22.67 -6.52 -5.21
CA SER A 349 21.65 -7.04 -6.12
C SER A 349 22.04 -8.36 -6.81
N PRO A 350 23.23 -8.51 -7.44
CA PRO A 350 23.61 -9.77 -8.08
C PRO A 350 23.73 -10.93 -7.09
N VAL A 351 24.18 -10.68 -5.86
CA VAL A 351 24.28 -11.72 -4.81
C VAL A 351 22.90 -12.21 -4.42
N LEU A 352 21.95 -11.29 -4.21
CA LEU A 352 20.55 -11.65 -3.91
C LEU A 352 19.87 -12.35 -5.08
N GLY A 353 20.18 -11.95 -6.31
CA GLY A 353 19.71 -12.64 -7.52
C GLY A 353 20.23 -14.07 -7.64
N ILE A 354 21.48 -14.35 -7.25
CA ILE A 354 22.03 -15.71 -7.20
C ILE A 354 21.28 -16.56 -6.17
N ILE A 355 20.92 -15.98 -5.02
CA ILE A 355 20.16 -16.67 -3.97
C ILE A 355 18.77 -17.06 -4.51
N THR A 356 18.02 -16.12 -5.10
CA THR A 356 16.69 -16.43 -5.66
C THR A 356 16.76 -17.41 -6.82
N ALA A 357 17.78 -17.29 -7.69
CA ALA A 357 18.03 -18.25 -8.76
C ALA A 357 18.36 -19.65 -8.23
N SER A 358 19.11 -19.76 -7.13
CA SER A 358 19.46 -21.02 -6.49
C SER A 358 18.24 -21.70 -5.87
N ILE A 359 17.33 -20.92 -5.26
CA ILE A 359 16.04 -21.43 -4.76
C ILE A 359 15.21 -21.98 -5.91
N ARG A 360 15.05 -21.21 -7.00
CA ARG A 360 14.32 -21.68 -8.20
C ARG A 360 14.92 -22.93 -8.81
N TRP A 361 16.25 -22.98 -8.92
CA TRP A 361 16.94 -24.15 -9.45
C TRP A 361 16.72 -25.38 -8.56
N THR A 362 16.77 -25.21 -7.24
CA THR A 362 16.49 -26.29 -6.27
C THR A 362 15.06 -26.80 -6.40
N LEU A 363 14.09 -25.91 -6.55
CA LEU A 363 12.69 -26.28 -6.80
C LEU A 363 12.53 -27.05 -8.11
N ALA A 364 13.12 -26.55 -9.20
CA ALA A 364 13.08 -27.21 -10.49
C ALA A 364 13.69 -28.63 -10.46
N VAL A 365 14.84 -28.80 -9.78
CA VAL A 365 15.48 -30.11 -9.61
C VAL A 365 14.64 -31.05 -8.74
N SER A 366 14.01 -30.53 -7.69
CA SER A 366 13.18 -31.32 -6.76
C SER A 366 11.99 -31.98 -7.45
N VAL A 367 11.51 -31.40 -8.55
CA VAL A 367 10.37 -31.92 -9.33
C VAL A 367 10.84 -32.61 -10.63
N GLY A 368 12.06 -32.31 -11.10
CA GLY A 368 12.65 -32.80 -12.35
C GLY A 368 13.50 -34.08 -12.24
N PHE A 369 13.33 -34.92 -11.20
CA PHE A 369 14.14 -36.13 -11.03
C PHE A 369 14.03 -37.08 -12.25
N PRO A 370 15.17 -37.64 -12.75
CA PRO A 370 15.15 -38.50 -13.93
C PRO A 370 14.40 -39.80 -13.68
N ASN A 371 14.48 -40.36 -12.47
CA ASN A 371 13.76 -41.58 -12.11
C ASN A 371 12.26 -41.29 -11.94
N LEU A 372 11.43 -41.92 -12.78
CA LEU A 372 9.98 -41.75 -12.80
C LEU A 372 9.32 -42.08 -11.45
N GLN A 373 9.72 -43.17 -10.78
CA GLN A 373 9.11 -43.58 -9.52
C GLN A 373 9.39 -42.56 -8.40
N VAL A 374 10.62 -42.07 -8.32
CA VAL A 374 11.04 -41.05 -7.35
C VAL A 374 10.30 -39.74 -7.61
N ARG A 375 10.17 -39.35 -8.88
CA ARG A 375 9.45 -38.14 -9.29
C ARG A 375 7.97 -38.19 -8.97
N ILE A 376 7.29 -39.30 -9.28
CA ILE A 376 5.89 -39.53 -8.91
C ILE A 376 5.72 -39.47 -7.39
N GLY A 377 6.60 -40.15 -6.64
CA GLY A 377 6.58 -40.15 -5.17
C GLY A 377 6.78 -38.75 -4.58
N ALA A 378 7.74 -37.99 -5.11
CA ALA A 378 8.01 -36.61 -4.72
C ALA A 378 6.83 -35.68 -5.04
N GLY A 379 6.23 -35.81 -6.24
CA GLY A 379 5.03 -35.07 -6.62
C GLY A 379 3.85 -35.36 -5.69
N CYS A 380 3.62 -36.63 -5.37
CA CYS A 380 2.58 -37.05 -4.42
C CYS A 380 2.81 -36.43 -3.04
N ALA A 381 4.04 -36.54 -2.51
CA ALA A 381 4.41 -35.95 -1.24
C ALA A 381 4.23 -34.42 -1.23
N LEU A 382 4.62 -33.74 -2.31
CA LEU A 382 4.47 -32.29 -2.47
C LEU A 382 2.99 -31.88 -2.44
N GLY A 383 2.12 -32.62 -3.13
CA GLY A 383 0.69 -32.31 -3.15
C GLY A 383 0.03 -32.48 -1.78
N CYS A 384 0.35 -33.57 -1.08
CA CYS A 384 -0.10 -33.79 0.30
C CYS A 384 0.45 -32.71 1.25
N PHE A 385 1.71 -32.31 1.07
CA PHE A 385 2.36 -31.27 1.87
C PHE A 385 1.69 -29.90 1.67
N CYS A 386 1.37 -29.51 0.43
CA CYS A 386 0.66 -28.26 0.15
C CYS A 386 -0.74 -28.24 0.78
N CYS A 387 -1.50 -29.32 0.63
CA CYS A 387 -2.83 -29.48 1.22
C CYS A 387 -2.79 -29.40 2.76
N TYR A 388 -1.82 -30.07 3.40
CA TYR A 388 -1.61 -30.00 4.85
C TYR A 388 -1.16 -28.61 5.29
N GLY A 389 -0.16 -28.05 4.61
CA GLY A 389 0.42 -26.74 4.93
C GLY A 389 -0.61 -25.63 4.89
N SER A 390 -1.58 -25.69 3.98
CA SER A 390 -2.65 -24.70 3.94
C SER A 390 -3.53 -24.72 5.19
N LYS A 391 -3.93 -25.92 5.66
CA LYS A 391 -4.79 -26.08 6.86
C LYS A 391 -4.10 -25.62 8.15
N VAL A 392 -2.79 -25.82 8.25
CA VAL A 392 -2.01 -25.47 9.46
C VAL A 392 -1.47 -24.02 9.39
N GLY A 393 -1.87 -23.25 8.36
CA GLY A 393 -1.50 -21.84 8.22
C GLY A 393 -0.09 -21.60 7.68
N TRP A 394 0.57 -22.62 7.11
CA TRP A 394 1.89 -22.48 6.48
C TRP A 394 1.84 -21.85 5.09
N TYR A 395 0.65 -21.68 4.52
CA TYR A 395 0.47 -21.12 3.18
C TYR A 395 1.15 -19.76 3.04
N HIS A 396 0.77 -18.80 3.88
CA HIS A 396 1.30 -17.43 3.84
C HIS A 396 2.74 -17.30 4.35
N SER A 397 3.23 -18.23 5.17
CA SER A 397 4.59 -18.16 5.72
C SER A 397 5.64 -18.86 4.86
N VAL A 398 5.25 -19.87 4.07
CA VAL A 398 6.18 -20.73 3.32
C VAL A 398 5.76 -20.93 1.87
N ILE A 399 4.55 -21.45 1.61
CA ILE A 399 4.14 -21.89 0.27
C ILE A 399 4.05 -20.71 -0.69
N LEU A 400 3.29 -19.67 -0.33
CA LEU A 400 3.08 -18.49 -1.16
C LEU A 400 4.40 -17.73 -1.43
N PRO A 401 5.26 -17.45 -0.44
CA PRO A 401 6.59 -16.89 -0.72
C PRO A 401 7.42 -17.72 -1.71
N LEU A 402 7.37 -19.05 -1.67
CA LEU A 402 8.08 -19.90 -2.62
C LEU A 402 7.49 -19.81 -4.04
N ILE A 403 6.16 -19.79 -4.16
CA ILE A 403 5.47 -19.55 -5.44
C ILE A 403 5.93 -18.21 -6.04
N LEU A 404 5.93 -17.14 -5.24
CA LEU A 404 6.33 -15.81 -5.69
C LEU A 404 7.82 -15.73 -6.08
N ILE A 405 8.72 -16.44 -5.38
CA ILE A 405 10.13 -16.54 -5.79
C ILE A 405 10.28 -17.28 -7.12
N GLU A 406 9.45 -18.29 -7.38
CA GLU A 406 9.41 -19.00 -8.66
C GLU A 406 8.96 -18.08 -9.81
N MET A 407 7.98 -17.21 -9.53
CA MET A 407 7.45 -16.21 -10.46
C MET A 407 8.30 -14.93 -10.61
N GLU A 408 9.50 -14.86 -10.03
CA GLU A 408 10.34 -13.64 -10.02
C GLU A 408 10.61 -13.04 -11.41
N LEU A 409 10.60 -13.86 -12.46
CA LEU A 409 10.81 -13.45 -13.86
C LEU A 409 9.50 -13.20 -14.63
N GLY A 410 8.36 -13.14 -13.93
CA GLY A 410 7.04 -12.96 -14.53
C GLY A 410 6.51 -14.22 -15.23
N ASP A 411 7.11 -15.39 -15.02
CA ASP A 411 6.60 -16.66 -15.55
C ASP A 411 5.55 -17.27 -14.61
N ALA A 412 4.71 -18.15 -15.15
CA ALA A 412 3.89 -19.05 -14.34
C ALA A 412 4.78 -19.99 -13.50
N SER A 413 4.21 -20.63 -12.48
CA SER A 413 4.94 -21.42 -11.47
C SER A 413 4.50 -22.89 -11.44
N VAL A 414 5.44 -23.81 -11.22
CA VAL A 414 5.13 -25.21 -10.95
C VAL A 414 4.44 -25.35 -9.61
N LEU A 415 4.92 -24.66 -8.57
CA LEU A 415 4.25 -24.61 -7.28
C LEU A 415 2.87 -23.94 -7.38
N GLY A 416 2.69 -22.97 -8.26
CA GLY A 416 1.39 -22.36 -8.57
C GLY A 416 0.43 -23.34 -9.24
N ALA A 417 0.92 -24.22 -10.12
CA ALA A 417 0.11 -25.32 -10.66
C ALA A 417 -0.27 -26.34 -9.57
N VAL A 418 0.67 -26.67 -8.68
CA VAL A 418 0.39 -27.52 -7.51
C VAL A 418 -0.66 -26.87 -6.61
N ASP A 419 -0.57 -25.56 -6.38
CA ASP A 419 -1.53 -24.80 -5.57
C ASP A 419 -2.96 -24.91 -6.12
N GLU A 420 -3.11 -24.64 -7.43
CA GLU A 420 -4.38 -24.78 -8.16
C GLU A 420 -4.96 -26.20 -8.06
N LEU A 421 -4.13 -27.22 -8.27
CA LEU A 421 -4.60 -28.61 -8.19
C LEU A 421 -4.98 -29.03 -6.78
N THR A 422 -4.16 -28.68 -5.78
CA THR A 422 -4.24 -29.26 -4.44
C THR A 422 -5.19 -28.52 -3.51
N LEU A 423 -5.36 -27.21 -3.71
CA LEU A 423 -6.24 -26.39 -2.89
C LEU A 423 -7.52 -26.05 -3.66
N VAL A 424 -7.39 -25.38 -4.81
CA VAL A 424 -8.55 -24.84 -5.56
C VAL A 424 -9.45 -25.96 -6.08
N LEU A 425 -8.89 -26.91 -6.83
CA LEU A 425 -9.70 -27.96 -7.46
C LEU A 425 -10.18 -29.04 -6.50
N VAL A 426 -9.42 -29.31 -5.44
CA VAL A 426 -9.88 -30.17 -4.34
C VAL A 426 -11.05 -29.51 -3.60
N SER A 427 -10.95 -28.21 -3.29
CA SER A 427 -12.05 -27.46 -2.66
C SER A 427 -13.29 -27.41 -3.57
N ALA A 428 -13.09 -27.15 -4.86
CA ALA A 428 -14.17 -27.17 -5.86
C ALA A 428 -14.88 -28.53 -5.92
N GLY A 429 -14.13 -29.65 -5.92
CA GLY A 429 -14.70 -30.99 -5.96
C GLY A 429 -15.53 -31.32 -4.71
N ILE A 430 -15.01 -31.02 -3.52
CA ILE A 430 -15.73 -31.20 -2.24
C ILE A 430 -17.01 -30.35 -2.22
N CYS A 431 -16.91 -29.08 -2.59
CA CYS A 431 -18.04 -28.16 -2.62
C CYS A 431 -19.13 -28.63 -3.61
N ALA A 432 -18.73 -29.01 -4.83
CA ALA A 432 -19.64 -29.50 -5.86
C ALA A 432 -20.37 -30.78 -5.42
N ALA A 433 -19.68 -31.71 -4.75
CA ALA A 433 -20.28 -32.94 -4.26
C ALA A 433 -21.38 -32.69 -3.22
N ASN A 434 -21.17 -31.74 -2.29
CA ASN A 434 -22.17 -31.38 -1.29
C ASN A 434 -23.37 -30.62 -1.88
N VAL A 435 -23.13 -29.75 -2.87
CA VAL A 435 -24.21 -29.07 -3.62
C VAL A 435 -25.03 -30.09 -4.42
N LEU A 436 -24.38 -31.04 -5.09
CA LEU A 436 -25.08 -32.08 -5.84
C LEU A 436 -25.87 -33.00 -4.90
N TYR A 437 -25.26 -33.45 -3.81
CA TYR A 437 -25.92 -34.34 -2.86
C TYR A 437 -27.17 -33.70 -2.25
N SER A 438 -27.09 -32.43 -1.83
CA SER A 438 -28.24 -31.68 -1.30
C SER A 438 -29.34 -31.43 -2.33
N THR A 439 -28.98 -31.29 -3.61
CA THR A 439 -29.97 -31.17 -4.70
C THR A 439 -30.71 -32.50 -4.94
N LEU A 440 -30.01 -33.63 -4.80
CA LEU A 440 -30.58 -34.97 -5.04
C LEU A 440 -31.37 -35.51 -3.83
N HIS A 441 -31.00 -35.14 -2.60
CA HIS A 441 -31.62 -35.63 -1.37
C HIS A 441 -32.11 -34.45 -0.52
N SER A 442 -33.43 -34.24 -0.47
CA SER A 442 -34.07 -33.15 0.30
C SER A 442 -33.91 -33.23 1.83
N ARG A 443 -33.34 -34.31 2.38
CA ARG A 443 -33.19 -34.49 3.84
C ARG A 443 -31.80 -34.02 4.30
N GLN A 444 -31.79 -32.92 5.04
CA GLN A 444 -30.60 -32.21 5.55
C GLN A 444 -30.17 -32.76 6.92
N ASP A 445 -29.69 -34.01 6.98
CA ASP A 445 -29.41 -34.65 8.28
C ASP A 445 -28.03 -34.27 8.88
N HIS A 446 -27.15 -33.59 8.14
CA HIS A 446 -25.78 -33.21 8.58
C HIS A 446 -25.17 -31.96 7.92
N LEU A 447 -25.81 -31.37 6.90
CA LEU A 447 -25.37 -30.13 6.23
C LEU A 447 -26.46 -29.07 6.43
N SER A 448 -26.10 -27.92 7.01
CA SER A 448 -27.03 -26.81 7.14
C SER A 448 -27.25 -26.11 5.79
N THR A 449 -28.32 -25.31 5.69
CA THR A 449 -28.54 -24.45 4.51
C THR A 449 -27.39 -23.47 4.29
N ALA A 450 -26.78 -22.98 5.37
CA ALA A 450 -25.61 -22.09 5.31
C ALA A 450 -24.37 -22.80 4.73
N ASP A 451 -24.17 -24.09 5.08
CA ASP A 451 -23.04 -24.88 4.54
C ASP A 451 -23.20 -25.13 3.03
N ILE A 452 -24.43 -25.35 2.57
CA ILE A 452 -24.73 -25.54 1.14
C ILE A 452 -24.52 -24.23 0.38
N ASP A 453 -24.96 -23.10 0.92
CA ASP A 453 -24.73 -21.78 0.33
C ASP A 453 -23.24 -21.45 0.28
N LEU A 454 -22.49 -21.79 1.34
CA LEU A 454 -21.03 -21.67 1.36
C LEU A 454 -20.38 -22.56 0.29
N CYS A 455 -20.80 -23.82 0.15
CA CYS A 455 -20.29 -24.72 -0.89
C CYS A 455 -20.64 -24.22 -2.30
N ARG A 456 -21.81 -23.64 -2.51
CA ARG A 456 -22.20 -23.10 -3.83
C ARG A 456 -21.32 -21.93 -4.23
N ARG A 457 -21.06 -21.01 -3.29
CA ARG A 457 -20.11 -19.90 -3.48
C ARG A 457 -18.68 -20.41 -3.64
N GLY A 458 -18.29 -21.38 -2.81
CA GLY A 458 -17.05 -22.16 -2.84
C GLY A 458 -16.75 -22.68 -4.24
N PHE A 459 -17.62 -23.53 -4.75
CA PHE A 459 -17.49 -24.12 -6.08
C PHE A 459 -17.36 -23.06 -7.18
N PHE A 460 -18.24 -22.04 -7.16
CA PHE A 460 -18.21 -20.99 -8.18
C PHE A 460 -16.89 -20.20 -8.15
N LEU A 461 -16.46 -19.73 -6.98
CA LEU A 461 -15.25 -18.91 -6.84
C LEU A 461 -13.98 -19.71 -7.12
N ASN A 462 -13.91 -20.98 -6.72
CA ASN A 462 -12.76 -21.82 -7.06
C ASN A 462 -12.63 -22.00 -8.59
N ILE A 463 -13.74 -22.24 -9.31
CA ILE A 463 -13.67 -22.42 -10.78
C ILE A 463 -13.49 -21.10 -11.54
N ALA A 464 -14.16 -20.03 -11.10
CA ALA A 464 -14.19 -18.75 -11.81
C ALA A 464 -13.01 -17.85 -11.48
N CYS A 465 -12.47 -17.95 -10.26
CA CYS A 465 -11.45 -17.04 -9.76
C CYS A 465 -10.20 -17.76 -9.27
N GLY A 466 -10.19 -19.09 -9.11
CA GLY A 466 -9.03 -19.82 -8.60
C GLY A 466 -8.73 -19.53 -7.13
N ASP A 467 -9.77 -19.29 -6.32
CA ASP A 467 -9.66 -18.83 -4.92
C ASP A 467 -10.83 -19.35 -4.06
N PHE A 468 -10.81 -19.04 -2.76
CA PHE A 468 -11.80 -19.41 -1.74
C PHE A 468 -11.73 -20.89 -1.34
N VAL A 469 -10.50 -21.31 -1.03
CA VAL A 469 -10.16 -22.70 -0.70
C VAL A 469 -10.65 -23.11 0.70
N GLU A 470 -10.76 -22.16 1.62
CA GLU A 470 -11.19 -22.34 3.01
C GLU A 470 -12.63 -22.84 3.12
N ALA A 471 -13.44 -22.67 2.07
CA ALA A 471 -14.83 -23.13 2.02
C ALA A 471 -14.97 -24.64 2.31
N CYS A 472 -13.96 -25.45 1.99
CA CYS A 472 -13.99 -26.88 2.22
C CYS A 472 -13.36 -27.33 3.55
N TYR A 473 -12.64 -26.47 4.28
CA TYR A 473 -11.88 -26.89 5.48
C TYR A 473 -12.75 -27.45 6.59
N PRO A 474 -13.88 -26.82 6.97
CA PRO A 474 -14.78 -27.40 7.98
C PRO A 474 -15.27 -28.80 7.59
N LEU A 475 -15.49 -29.05 6.30
CA LEU A 475 -15.96 -30.34 5.79
C LEU A 475 -14.87 -31.40 5.84
N MET A 476 -13.62 -31.02 5.57
CA MET A 476 -12.47 -31.92 5.68
C MET A 476 -12.11 -32.22 7.15
N GLU A 477 -12.19 -31.24 8.04
CA GLU A 477 -11.84 -31.42 9.46
C GLU A 477 -12.87 -32.29 10.19
N ASN A 478 -14.16 -32.11 9.88
CA ASN A 478 -15.23 -32.85 10.53
C ASN A 478 -15.39 -34.28 10.01
N ARG A 479 -14.84 -34.62 8.84
CA ARG A 479 -15.12 -35.89 8.15
C ARG A 479 -13.84 -36.53 7.61
N LEU A 480 -13.44 -37.64 8.23
CA LEU A 480 -12.21 -38.36 7.89
C LEU A 480 -12.17 -38.79 6.42
N ALA A 481 -13.27 -39.33 5.87
CA ALA A 481 -13.29 -39.79 4.49
C ALA A 481 -13.15 -38.64 3.48
N VAL A 482 -13.81 -37.49 3.73
CA VAL A 482 -13.62 -36.27 2.93
C VAL A 482 -12.17 -35.81 3.03
N ASN A 483 -11.58 -35.80 4.23
CA ASN A 483 -10.19 -35.42 4.45
C ASN A 483 -9.22 -36.30 3.65
N VAL A 484 -9.37 -37.62 3.75
CA VAL A 484 -8.54 -38.61 3.05
C VAL A 484 -8.71 -38.47 1.54
N SER A 485 -9.95 -38.28 1.05
CA SER A 485 -10.20 -38.06 -0.37
C SER A 485 -9.51 -36.79 -0.89
N GLY A 486 -9.46 -35.73 -0.08
CA GLY A 486 -8.73 -34.51 -0.39
C GLY A 486 -7.23 -34.75 -0.50
N TYR A 487 -6.61 -35.42 0.47
CA TYR A 487 -5.17 -35.76 0.40
C TYR A 487 -4.84 -36.68 -0.78
N LEU A 488 -5.68 -37.68 -1.05
CA LEU A 488 -5.51 -38.55 -2.21
C LEU A 488 -5.63 -37.78 -3.52
N ALA A 489 -6.61 -36.87 -3.63
CA ALA A 489 -6.79 -36.00 -4.78
C ALA A 489 -5.56 -35.09 -4.99
N SER A 490 -5.10 -34.44 -3.91
CA SER A 490 -3.89 -33.60 -3.94
C SER A 490 -2.67 -34.40 -4.37
N GLY A 491 -2.39 -35.55 -3.76
CA GLY A 491 -1.20 -36.34 -4.08
C GLY A 491 -1.22 -36.97 -5.48
N LEU A 492 -2.37 -37.52 -5.92
CA LEU A 492 -2.45 -38.18 -7.21
C LEU A 492 -2.45 -37.18 -8.39
N SER A 493 -3.10 -36.03 -8.23
CA SER A 493 -3.08 -34.98 -9.26
C SER A 493 -1.69 -34.38 -9.45
N THR A 494 -0.96 -34.11 -8.37
CA THR A 494 0.42 -33.61 -8.45
C THR A 494 1.39 -34.69 -8.92
N ALA A 495 1.20 -35.94 -8.51
CA ALA A 495 1.96 -37.06 -9.05
C ALA A 495 1.80 -37.14 -10.58
N TRP A 496 0.58 -36.97 -11.10
CA TRP A 496 0.32 -36.92 -12.54
C TRP A 496 0.95 -35.70 -13.22
N LEU A 497 0.84 -34.52 -12.58
CA LEU A 497 1.43 -33.28 -13.08
C LEU A 497 2.95 -33.41 -13.32
N VAL A 498 3.64 -34.19 -12.49
CA VAL A 498 5.09 -34.38 -12.58
C VAL A 498 5.49 -35.67 -13.32
N ALA A 499 4.55 -36.59 -13.54
CA ALA A 499 4.81 -37.92 -14.12
C ALA A 499 5.23 -37.89 -15.58
N SER A 500 4.70 -36.95 -16.36
CA SER A 500 4.91 -36.90 -17.81
C SER A 500 5.72 -35.68 -18.23
N SER A 501 6.59 -35.91 -19.22
CA SER A 501 7.44 -34.95 -19.94
C SER A 501 8.81 -34.58 -19.33
N SER A 502 9.61 -33.96 -20.20
CA SER A 502 10.91 -33.32 -19.92
C SER A 502 10.79 -31.95 -19.25
N GLN A 503 9.58 -31.36 -19.18
CA GLN A 503 9.30 -30.05 -18.58
C GLN A 503 7.95 -30.04 -17.86
N THR A 504 7.95 -29.89 -16.55
CA THR A 504 6.71 -29.85 -15.74
C THR A 504 5.81 -28.67 -16.14
N PRO A 505 4.48 -28.88 -16.27
CA PRO A 505 3.56 -27.79 -16.58
C PRO A 505 3.61 -26.71 -15.50
N LYS A 506 3.56 -25.45 -15.93
CA LYS A 506 3.51 -24.28 -15.06
C LYS A 506 2.14 -23.64 -15.17
N SER A 507 1.62 -23.14 -14.06
CA SER A 507 0.33 -22.46 -14.03
C SER A 507 0.31 -21.47 -12.87
N LEU A 508 -0.83 -20.84 -12.66
CA LEU A 508 -1.04 -19.83 -11.63
C LEU A 508 -2.44 -20.03 -11.05
N ALA A 509 -2.54 -20.14 -9.72
CA ALA A 509 -3.80 -20.02 -9.00
C ALA A 509 -4.37 -18.59 -9.15
N TYR A 510 -5.55 -18.29 -8.63
CA TYR A 510 -6.16 -16.96 -8.80
C TYR A 510 -6.52 -16.63 -10.28
N LEU A 511 -6.74 -17.64 -11.11
CA LEU A 511 -7.21 -17.52 -12.48
C LEU A 511 -8.48 -18.35 -12.70
N PRO A 512 -9.37 -17.95 -13.63
CA PRO A 512 -10.42 -18.85 -14.09
C PRO A 512 -9.79 -20.14 -14.63
N LEU A 513 -10.35 -21.30 -14.27
CA LEU A 513 -9.78 -22.61 -14.58
C LEU A 513 -9.38 -22.80 -16.07
N PRO A 514 -10.17 -22.37 -17.08
CA PRO A 514 -9.75 -22.48 -18.47
C PRO A 514 -8.49 -21.67 -18.81
N ILE A 515 -8.33 -20.49 -18.18
CA ILE A 515 -7.15 -19.64 -18.35
C ILE A 515 -5.96 -20.27 -17.61
N ALA A 516 -6.15 -20.78 -16.40
CA ALA A 516 -5.12 -21.49 -15.65
C ALA A 516 -4.53 -22.67 -16.44
N ILE A 517 -5.39 -23.47 -17.09
CA ILE A 517 -4.99 -24.56 -17.98
C ILE A 517 -4.28 -24.03 -19.24
N GLY A 518 -4.81 -22.95 -19.83
CA GLY A 518 -4.25 -22.34 -21.05
C GLY A 518 -2.85 -21.75 -20.87
N VAL A 519 -2.55 -21.18 -19.69
CA VAL A 519 -1.24 -20.62 -19.33
C VAL A 519 -0.15 -21.70 -19.29
N SER A 520 -0.52 -22.98 -19.18
CA SER A 520 0.42 -24.11 -19.22
C SER A 520 0.95 -24.46 -20.62
N GLU A 521 0.67 -23.61 -21.62
CA GLU A 521 1.19 -23.61 -23.01
C GLU A 521 1.47 -24.99 -23.61
N THR A 522 2.67 -25.52 -23.41
CA THR A 522 3.16 -26.75 -24.04
C THR A 522 2.55 -28.03 -23.46
N ASN A 523 2.07 -28.01 -22.21
CA ASN A 523 1.55 -29.18 -21.51
C ASN A 523 0.15 -28.97 -20.91
N TRP A 524 -0.68 -28.14 -21.55
CA TRP A 524 -2.05 -27.86 -21.11
C TRP A 524 -2.90 -29.13 -20.94
N VAL A 525 -2.69 -30.16 -21.78
CA VAL A 525 -3.40 -31.46 -21.66
C VAL A 525 -3.06 -32.14 -20.34
N GLN A 526 -1.78 -32.13 -19.95
CA GLN A 526 -1.34 -32.74 -18.70
C GLN A 526 -1.93 -32.00 -17.50
N MET A 527 -1.95 -30.66 -17.55
CA MET A 527 -2.61 -29.83 -16.53
C MET A 527 -4.12 -30.12 -16.46
N ALA A 528 -4.80 -30.23 -17.60
CA ALA A 528 -6.23 -30.54 -17.65
C ALA A 528 -6.56 -31.92 -17.06
N VAL A 529 -5.75 -32.95 -17.35
CA VAL A 529 -5.94 -34.28 -16.76
C VAL A 529 -5.66 -34.25 -15.26
N ALA A 530 -4.60 -33.57 -14.81
CA ALA A 530 -4.33 -33.40 -13.38
C ALA A 530 -5.48 -32.69 -12.67
N ALA A 531 -6.06 -31.67 -13.31
CA ALA A 531 -7.23 -30.94 -12.81
C ALA A 531 -8.46 -31.85 -12.66
N CYS A 532 -8.73 -32.68 -13.66
CA CYS A 532 -9.80 -33.69 -13.60
C CYS A 532 -9.57 -34.72 -12.48
N ILE A 533 -8.33 -35.12 -12.23
CA ILE A 533 -7.98 -36.04 -11.13
C ILE A 533 -8.25 -35.36 -9.77
N ALA A 534 -7.77 -34.12 -9.58
CA ALA A 534 -7.96 -33.37 -8.34
C ALA A 534 -9.45 -33.15 -8.02
N PHE A 535 -10.20 -32.65 -8.99
CA PHE A 535 -11.63 -32.42 -8.86
C PHE A 535 -12.39 -33.75 -8.67
N GLY A 536 -12.12 -34.74 -9.52
CA GLY A 536 -12.87 -35.99 -9.55
C GLY A 536 -12.72 -36.82 -8.27
N ILE A 537 -11.49 -37.03 -7.79
CA ILE A 537 -11.25 -37.85 -6.60
C ILE A 537 -11.89 -37.23 -5.35
N SER A 538 -11.73 -35.92 -5.16
CA SER A 538 -12.30 -35.20 -4.03
C SER A 538 -13.84 -35.14 -4.11
N PHE A 539 -14.39 -34.96 -5.30
CA PHE A 539 -15.83 -34.99 -5.57
C PHE A 539 -16.45 -36.35 -5.26
N PHE A 540 -15.94 -37.44 -5.85
CA PHE A 540 -16.50 -38.77 -5.64
C PHE A 540 -16.28 -39.27 -4.21
N GLY A 541 -15.12 -38.99 -3.60
CA GLY A 541 -14.86 -39.33 -2.21
C GLY A 541 -15.87 -38.67 -1.25
N THR A 542 -16.17 -37.39 -1.48
CA THR A 542 -17.18 -36.66 -0.71
C THR A 542 -18.60 -37.18 -0.95
N LEU A 543 -18.93 -37.52 -2.21
CA LEU A 543 -20.24 -38.05 -2.56
C LEU A 543 -20.49 -39.42 -1.91
N ILE A 544 -19.50 -40.32 -1.95
CA ILE A 544 -19.55 -41.63 -1.28
C ILE A 544 -19.72 -41.47 0.22
N ASP A 545 -18.99 -40.55 0.84
CA ASP A 545 -19.11 -40.28 2.27
C ASP A 545 -20.49 -39.71 2.65
N ASN A 546 -21.07 -38.87 1.80
CA ASN A 546 -22.44 -38.39 1.97
C ASN A 546 -23.48 -39.53 1.88
N TRP A 547 -23.28 -40.47 0.96
CA TRP A 547 -24.17 -41.62 0.79
C TRP A 547 -24.05 -42.61 1.96
N SER A 548 -22.83 -42.92 2.41
CA SER A 548 -22.60 -43.85 3.51
C SER A 548 -23.22 -43.35 4.82
N TRP A 549 -23.08 -42.05 5.11
CA TRP A 549 -23.68 -41.41 6.28
C TRP A 549 -25.21 -41.53 6.31
N HIS A 550 -25.84 -41.39 5.14
CA HIS A 550 -27.28 -41.48 5.03
C HIS A 550 -27.80 -42.92 5.18
N SER A 551 -27.06 -43.90 4.70
CA SER A 551 -27.39 -45.33 4.90
C SER A 551 -27.30 -45.72 6.38
N HIS A 552 -26.27 -45.27 7.09
CA HIS A 552 -26.03 -45.64 8.50
C HIS A 552 -27.07 -45.09 9.49
N LYS A 553 -27.86 -44.07 9.12
CA LYS A 553 -28.96 -43.51 9.95
C LYS A 553 -30.33 -44.13 9.65
N ARG A 554 -30.47 -44.93 8.59
CA ARG A 554 -31.73 -45.62 8.25
C ARG A 554 -31.85 -46.99 8.94
N ASP A 555 -30.73 -47.56 9.37
CA ASP A 555 -30.64 -48.72 10.28
C ASP A 555 -30.62 -48.24 11.74
#